data_AF-A0A511W3M6-F1
#
_entry.id   AF-A0A511W3M6-F1
#
_cell.length_a   1.000
_cell.length_b   1.000
_cell.length_c   1.000
_cell.angle_alpha   90.00
_cell.angle_beta   90.00
_cell.angle_gamma   90.00
#
_symmetry.space_group_name_H-M   'P 1'
#
loop_
_entity.id
_entity.type
_entity.pdbx_description
1 polymer ?
#
loop_
_entity_poly.entity_id
_entity_poly.type
_entity_poly.pdbx_seq_one_letter_code
_entity_poly.pdbx_strand_id
1 'polypeptide(L)'
;MSEFNDKNLEKQLKSLPKHEMTDEQIESMHAELIKTAEHYDKKDNRRIFMRRIAVGVTTAAAVFLIAFIGISFMGDDDHADEPMTTQESDDFDGEASTFEDREEEGTAGDEEAREESEEDEARDESEEAETEEAEQDSETIVTEQSENIIEHLANEDYSAVADFVHEEQGLLFSPYINVSEDDLIFTAEEVANFETDETVYVWGTEDGSGYDIELTPMEYHEQYVYQHDYTNPDERLVDEFENRSMMENNIQEYFPEAHVVEYHVEGSDDMDYGSINLVYEENDAGEWKLVAIVNEEWVI
;
A
#
# COMPACT_ATOMS: atom_id res chain seq x y z
N MET A 1 50.78 -29.96 -5.51
CA MET A 1 50.89 -28.49 -5.28
C MET A 1 49.70 -28.09 -4.43
N SER A 2 49.90 -27.76 -3.15
CA SER A 2 48.99 -26.97 -2.27
C SER A 2 49.32 -27.19 -0.77
N GLU A 3 50.59 -27.13 -0.37
CA GLU A 3 50.97 -27.13 1.06
C GLU A 3 51.84 -25.91 1.42
N PHE A 4 52.00 -24.96 0.50
CA PHE A 4 52.95 -23.86 0.66
C PHE A 4 52.35 -22.49 0.98
N ASN A 5 51.04 -22.37 1.21
CA ASN A 5 50.40 -21.07 1.46
C ASN A 5 49.78 -20.89 2.85
N ASP A 6 49.50 -21.98 3.57
CA ASP A 6 48.73 -21.92 4.83
C ASP A 6 49.55 -21.36 6.01
N LYS A 7 50.84 -21.74 6.09
CA LYS A 7 51.76 -21.26 7.14
C LYS A 7 52.10 -19.77 7.03
N ASN A 8 51.92 -19.17 5.85
CA ASN A 8 52.17 -17.75 5.64
C ASN A 8 50.96 -16.94 6.15
N LEU A 9 49.75 -17.43 5.89
CA LEU A 9 48.50 -16.81 6.32
C LEU A 9 48.36 -16.79 7.84
N GLU A 10 48.64 -17.91 8.53
CA GLU A 10 48.63 -17.94 10.00
C GLU A 10 49.63 -16.96 10.62
N LYS A 11 50.77 -16.75 9.96
CA LYS A 11 51.83 -15.87 10.44
C LYS A 11 51.45 -14.40 10.25
N GLN A 12 50.73 -14.08 9.17
CA GLN A 12 50.17 -12.76 8.92
C GLN A 12 49.02 -12.44 9.88
N LEU A 13 48.09 -13.38 10.10
CA LEU A 13 46.99 -13.22 11.06
C LEU A 13 47.49 -13.00 12.50
N LYS A 14 48.56 -13.69 12.91
CA LYS A 14 49.19 -13.49 14.23
C LYS A 14 49.99 -12.19 14.35
N SER A 15 50.26 -11.51 13.24
CA SER A 15 51.00 -10.24 13.21
C SER A 15 50.09 -9.01 13.23
N LEU A 16 48.77 -9.20 13.06
CA LEU A 16 47.80 -8.11 13.15
C LEU A 16 47.74 -7.58 14.58
N PRO A 17 47.71 -6.24 14.78
CA PRO A 17 47.53 -5.66 16.10
C PRO A 17 46.15 -6.07 16.62
N LYS A 18 46.14 -6.81 17.74
CA LYS A 18 44.91 -7.04 18.49
C LYS A 18 44.53 -5.72 19.15
N HIS A 19 43.58 -5.02 18.58
CA HIS A 19 42.94 -3.91 19.28
C HIS A 19 41.99 -4.52 20.31
N GLU A 20 42.47 -4.65 21.54
CA GLU A 20 41.61 -5.03 22.66
C GLU A 20 40.82 -3.78 23.04
N MET A 21 39.52 -3.79 22.73
CA MET A 21 38.61 -2.74 23.16
C MET A 21 38.51 -2.80 24.68
N THR A 22 38.63 -1.66 25.34
CA THR A 22 38.41 -1.59 26.77
C THR A 22 36.93 -1.80 27.07
N ASP A 23 36.60 -2.29 28.27
CA ASP A 23 35.20 -2.46 28.70
C ASP A 23 34.39 -1.16 28.54
N GLU A 24 35.05 0.00 28.73
CA GLU A 24 34.46 1.33 28.55
C GLU A 24 34.14 1.66 27.08
N GLN A 25 34.95 1.19 26.12
CA GLN A 25 34.67 1.33 24.69
C GLN A 25 33.51 0.41 24.26
N ILE A 26 33.43 -0.79 24.82
CA ILE A 26 32.34 -1.73 24.58
C ILE A 26 31.02 -1.16 25.12
N GLU A 27 31.03 -0.61 26.34
CA GLU A 27 29.86 0.04 26.93
C GLU A 27 29.43 1.28 26.14
N SER A 28 30.38 2.10 25.66
CA SER A 28 30.07 3.24 24.80
C SER A 28 29.41 2.82 23.48
N MET A 29 29.93 1.78 22.83
CA MET A 29 29.33 1.25 21.61
C MET A 29 27.96 0.64 21.85
N HIS A 30 27.79 -0.11 22.95
CA HIS A 30 26.51 -0.69 23.30
C HIS A 30 25.47 0.40 23.62
N ALA A 31 25.87 1.46 24.32
CA ALA A 31 25.00 2.60 24.60
C ALA A 31 24.62 3.38 23.33
N GLU A 32 25.56 3.52 22.39
CA GLU A 32 25.30 4.14 21.09
C GLU A 32 24.37 3.27 20.24
N LEU A 33 24.58 1.95 20.19
CA LEU A 33 23.69 0.99 19.52
C LEU A 33 22.27 1.01 20.11
N ILE A 34 22.13 1.00 21.44
CA ILE A 34 20.83 1.10 22.12
C ILE A 34 20.15 2.43 21.78
N LYS A 35 20.89 3.54 21.83
CA LYS A 35 20.36 4.87 21.52
C LYS A 35 19.93 4.99 20.06
N THR A 36 20.69 4.38 19.15
CA THR A 36 20.33 4.32 17.72
C THR A 36 19.09 3.44 17.55
N ALA A 37 19.03 2.26 18.15
CA ALA A 37 17.84 1.39 18.11
C ALA A 37 16.58 2.09 18.66
N GLU A 38 16.68 2.79 19.79
CA GLU A 38 15.58 3.59 20.35
C GLU A 38 15.18 4.78 19.47
N HIS A 39 16.14 5.33 18.70
CA HIS A 39 15.87 6.40 17.73
C HIS A 39 15.06 5.88 16.54
N TYR A 40 15.37 4.67 16.05
CA TYR A 40 14.60 4.00 14.99
C TYR A 40 13.21 3.58 15.47
N ASP A 41 13.09 2.97 16.66
CA ASP A 41 11.81 2.50 17.23
C ASP A 41 10.81 3.66 17.50
N LYS A 42 11.32 4.88 17.73
CA LYS A 42 10.51 6.09 17.94
C LYS A 42 10.15 6.82 16.64
N LYS A 43 10.90 6.60 15.55
CA LYS A 43 10.56 7.09 14.19
C LYS A 43 9.49 6.19 13.57
N ASP A 44 9.64 4.87 13.76
CA ASP A 44 8.70 3.82 13.35
C ASP A 44 7.30 4.02 13.95
N ASN A 45 7.22 4.10 15.29
CA ASN A 45 5.97 4.37 16.00
C ASN A 45 5.34 5.75 15.69
N ARG A 46 6.08 6.71 15.11
CA ARG A 46 5.51 8.01 14.72
C ARG A 46 4.98 8.02 13.30
N ARG A 47 5.63 7.32 12.36
CA ARG A 47 5.16 7.21 10.97
C ARG A 47 3.99 6.25 10.83
N ILE A 48 4.04 5.07 11.45
CA ILE A 48 2.91 4.13 11.53
C ILE A 48 1.71 4.78 12.22
N PHE A 49 1.96 5.56 13.28
CA PHE A 49 0.90 6.29 14.00
C PHE A 49 0.31 7.46 13.20
N MET A 50 1.09 8.14 12.35
CA MET A 50 0.54 9.16 11.44
C MET A 50 -0.33 8.53 10.35
N ARG A 51 0.09 7.40 9.76
CA ARG A 51 -0.75 6.63 8.81
C ARG A 51 -2.04 6.12 9.48
N ARG A 52 -1.99 5.70 10.75
CA ARG A 52 -3.19 5.25 11.51
C ARG A 52 -4.13 6.37 11.98
N ILE A 53 -3.64 7.58 12.27
CA ILE A 53 -4.50 8.71 12.66
C ILE A 53 -5.30 9.25 11.49
N ALA A 54 -4.75 9.26 10.27
CA ALA A 54 -5.46 9.68 9.07
C ALA A 54 -6.77 8.87 8.88
N VAL A 55 -6.69 7.54 9.02
CA VAL A 55 -7.84 6.62 8.93
C VAL A 55 -8.84 6.78 10.09
N GLY A 56 -8.38 7.19 11.28
CA GLY A 56 -9.23 7.33 12.47
C GLY A 56 -10.02 8.64 12.57
N VAL A 57 -9.61 9.71 11.87
CA VAL A 57 -10.26 11.03 11.96
C VAL A 57 -11.39 11.18 10.94
N THR A 58 -11.31 10.53 9.78
CA THR A 58 -12.34 10.58 8.71
C THR A 58 -13.66 9.93 9.14
N THR A 59 -13.60 8.76 9.79
CA THR A 59 -14.80 8.06 10.30
C THR A 59 -15.54 8.85 11.39
N ALA A 60 -14.82 9.53 12.28
CA ALA A 60 -15.45 10.38 13.29
C ALA A 60 -16.06 11.66 12.68
N ALA A 61 -15.38 12.29 11.70
CA ALA A 61 -15.87 13.51 11.06
C ALA A 61 -17.11 13.26 10.19
N ALA A 62 -17.19 12.13 9.47
CA ALA A 62 -18.35 11.75 8.66
C ALA A 62 -19.61 11.51 9.53
N VAL A 63 -19.45 10.86 10.70
CA VAL A 63 -20.56 10.62 11.64
C VAL A 63 -21.06 11.93 12.29
N PHE A 64 -20.18 12.92 12.51
CA PHE A 64 -20.60 14.25 12.99
C PHE A 64 -21.26 15.12 11.91
N LEU A 65 -20.90 14.95 10.63
CA LEU A 65 -21.52 15.68 9.51
C LEU A 65 -22.94 15.18 9.20
N ILE A 66 -23.19 13.87 9.33
CA ILE A 66 -24.53 13.29 9.15
C ILE A 66 -25.49 13.70 10.29
N ALA A 67 -24.98 13.89 11.51
CA ALA A 67 -25.78 14.35 12.64
C ALA A 67 -26.26 15.82 12.53
N PHE A 68 -25.57 16.68 11.76
CA PHE A 68 -25.94 18.09 11.61
C PHE A 68 -26.93 18.35 10.47
N ILE A 69 -27.02 17.47 9.47
CA ILE A 69 -27.97 17.62 8.36
C ILE A 69 -29.38 17.12 8.77
N GLY A 70 -29.48 16.21 9.74
CA GLY A 70 -30.76 15.69 10.24
C GLY A 70 -31.60 16.66 11.09
N ILE A 71 -31.05 17.79 11.54
CA ILE A 71 -31.79 18.76 12.39
C ILE A 71 -32.38 19.93 11.57
N SER A 72 -31.99 20.09 10.30
CA SER A 72 -32.45 21.24 9.47
C SER A 72 -33.61 20.92 8.52
N PHE A 73 -34.14 19.69 8.51
CA PHE A 73 -35.23 19.28 7.60
C PHE A 73 -36.55 18.89 8.27
N MET A 74 -36.78 19.30 9.52
CA MET A 74 -38.09 19.15 10.17
C MET A 74 -38.55 20.49 10.75
N GLY A 75 -39.31 21.26 9.96
CA GLY A 75 -39.90 22.51 10.43
C GLY A 75 -40.68 23.25 9.36
N ASP A 76 -41.91 22.81 9.08
CA ASP A 76 -43.10 23.67 9.04
C ASP A 76 -44.35 22.81 8.80
N ASP A 77 -45.16 22.62 9.84
CA ASP A 77 -46.62 22.72 9.68
C ASP A 77 -47.25 23.03 11.04
N ASP A 78 -47.70 24.27 11.17
CA ASP A 78 -48.53 24.78 12.25
C ASP A 78 -49.89 24.07 12.25
N HIS A 79 -50.35 23.62 13.41
CA HIS A 79 -51.68 23.99 13.91
C HIS A 79 -51.84 23.64 15.40
N ALA A 80 -52.09 24.69 16.17
CA ALA A 80 -52.44 24.67 17.58
C ALA A 80 -53.82 24.04 17.84
N ASP A 81 -53.92 23.23 18.90
CA ASP A 81 -54.83 23.48 20.03
C ASP A 81 -54.48 22.56 21.22
N GLU A 82 -54.21 23.18 22.36
CA GLU A 82 -54.06 22.59 23.71
C GLU A 82 -55.42 22.11 24.30
N PRO A 83 -55.51 21.61 25.56
CA PRO A 83 -54.72 20.59 26.27
C PRO A 83 -55.65 19.62 27.04
N MET A 84 -55.10 18.63 27.77
CA MET A 84 -55.34 18.41 29.21
C MET A 84 -55.13 16.95 29.68
N THR A 85 -54.30 16.83 30.74
CA THR A 85 -54.47 16.01 31.97
C THR A 85 -54.55 14.48 31.81
N THR A 86 -53.92 13.61 32.58
CA THR A 86 -53.47 13.55 34.00
C THR A 86 -52.60 12.26 34.11
N GLN A 87 -51.50 12.22 34.88
CA GLN A 87 -51.40 11.59 36.23
C GLN A 87 -52.08 10.20 36.33
N GLU A 88 -51.52 9.12 36.87
CA GLU A 88 -50.52 8.78 37.90
C GLU A 88 -50.15 7.29 37.63
N SER A 89 -48.89 6.86 37.69
CA SER A 89 -48.25 6.16 38.84
C SER A 89 -49.10 5.08 39.54
N ASP A 90 -48.57 3.85 39.57
CA ASP A 90 -48.26 3.08 40.80
C ASP A 90 -48.20 1.56 40.52
N ASP A 91 -46.96 1.06 40.49
CA ASP A 91 -46.42 0.05 41.41
C ASP A 91 -47.29 -1.15 41.89
N PHE A 92 -46.73 -2.33 41.60
CA PHE A 92 -46.35 -3.38 42.56
C PHE A 92 -47.17 -4.69 42.66
N ASP A 93 -46.41 -5.77 42.43
CA ASP A 93 -46.44 -7.14 42.96
C ASP A 93 -47.62 -8.09 42.78
N GLY A 94 -47.25 -9.31 42.35
CA GLY A 94 -47.36 -10.44 43.27
C GLY A 94 -48.08 -11.69 42.75
N GLU A 95 -47.27 -12.72 42.48
CA GLU A 95 -47.55 -14.15 42.68
C GLU A 95 -48.48 -14.93 41.73
N ALA A 96 -47.82 -15.75 40.92
CA ALA A 96 -48.01 -17.20 40.70
C ALA A 96 -49.43 -17.82 40.80
N SER A 97 -49.87 -18.41 39.67
CA SER A 97 -50.50 -19.74 39.68
C SER A 97 -50.41 -20.46 38.33
N THR A 98 -49.96 -21.70 38.41
CA THR A 98 -50.00 -22.83 37.48
C THR A 98 -51.26 -23.03 36.63
N PHE A 99 -51.04 -23.58 35.42
CA PHE A 99 -51.69 -24.76 34.79
C PHE A 99 -52.46 -24.58 33.46
N GLU A 100 -52.00 -25.38 32.49
CA GLU A 100 -52.68 -26.06 31.36
C GLU A 100 -53.16 -25.32 30.09
N ASP A 101 -52.46 -25.67 29.01
CA ASP A 101 -52.94 -26.11 27.68
C ASP A 101 -54.14 -25.41 27.02
N ARG A 102 -53.84 -24.72 25.93
CA ARG A 102 -54.70 -24.73 24.73
C ARG A 102 -53.90 -24.41 23.46
N GLU A 103 -53.75 -25.42 22.61
CA GLU A 103 -53.48 -25.21 21.18
C GLU A 103 -54.71 -24.57 20.53
N GLU A 104 -54.50 -23.51 19.75
CA GLU A 104 -55.22 -23.29 18.50
C GLU A 104 -54.44 -22.34 17.57
N GLU A 105 -54.53 -22.64 16.29
CA GLU A 105 -53.72 -22.20 15.16
C GLU A 105 -53.76 -20.69 14.86
N GLY A 106 -52.64 -20.20 14.29
CA GLY A 106 -52.54 -18.91 13.63
C GLY A 106 -51.41 -18.93 12.61
N THR A 107 -51.69 -19.44 11.42
CA THR A 107 -50.82 -19.44 10.23
C THR A 107 -50.64 -18.00 9.72
N ALA A 108 -49.48 -17.37 9.95
CA ALA A 108 -49.13 -16.08 9.34
C ALA A 108 -47.62 -15.74 9.46
N GLY A 109 -46.71 -16.72 9.35
CA GLY A 109 -45.27 -16.49 9.61
C GLY A 109 -44.29 -17.08 8.61
N ASP A 110 -44.75 -17.59 7.47
CA ASP A 110 -43.88 -18.31 6.50
C ASP A 110 -43.71 -17.57 5.15
N GLU A 111 -44.31 -16.39 5.01
CA GLU A 111 -44.16 -15.50 3.83
C GLU A 111 -43.17 -14.36 4.12
N GLU A 112 -43.24 -13.67 5.27
CA GLU A 112 -42.28 -12.59 5.60
C GLU A 112 -40.83 -13.09 5.79
N ALA A 113 -40.65 -14.30 6.29
CA ALA A 113 -39.30 -14.90 6.44
C ALA A 113 -38.72 -15.44 5.12
N ARG A 114 -39.54 -15.61 4.07
CA ARG A 114 -39.07 -15.96 2.72
C ARG A 114 -38.79 -14.72 1.88
N GLU A 115 -39.58 -13.66 2.05
CA GLU A 115 -39.34 -12.38 1.37
C GLU A 115 -38.07 -11.68 1.90
N GLU A 116 -37.79 -11.71 3.22
CA GLU A 116 -36.51 -11.19 3.76
C GLU A 116 -35.28 -11.97 3.22
N SER A 117 -35.39 -13.29 3.01
CA SER A 117 -34.28 -14.09 2.49
C SER A 117 -34.03 -13.92 0.98
N GLU A 118 -35.06 -13.56 0.21
CA GLU A 118 -34.92 -13.30 -1.23
C GLU A 118 -34.46 -11.85 -1.50
N GLU A 119 -34.80 -10.90 -0.63
CA GLU A 119 -34.28 -9.51 -0.70
C GLU A 119 -32.82 -9.40 -0.24
N ASP A 120 -32.39 -10.16 0.77
CA ASP A 120 -30.98 -10.18 1.20
C ASP A 120 -30.07 -10.84 0.14
N GLU A 121 -30.47 -11.96 -0.48
CA GLU A 121 -29.67 -12.58 -1.55
C GLU A 121 -29.64 -11.74 -2.84
N ALA A 122 -30.75 -11.08 -3.21
CA ALA A 122 -30.77 -10.17 -4.36
C ALA A 122 -29.97 -8.88 -4.13
N ARG A 123 -29.82 -8.45 -2.87
CA ARG A 123 -29.00 -7.30 -2.49
C ARG A 123 -27.51 -7.63 -2.50
N ASP A 124 -27.13 -8.79 -1.95
CA ASP A 124 -25.75 -9.30 -1.95
C ASP A 124 -25.26 -9.48 -3.41
N GLU A 125 -26.08 -10.08 -4.29
CA GLU A 125 -25.76 -10.21 -5.72
C GLU A 125 -25.62 -8.85 -6.44
N SER A 126 -26.33 -7.81 -6.00
CA SER A 126 -26.23 -6.48 -6.60
C SER A 126 -25.02 -5.68 -6.11
N GLU A 127 -24.62 -5.83 -4.85
CA GLU A 127 -23.43 -5.19 -4.28
C GLU A 127 -22.14 -5.87 -4.80
N GLU A 128 -22.13 -7.20 -4.95
CA GLU A 128 -21.02 -7.92 -5.59
C GLU A 128 -20.85 -7.51 -7.06
N ALA A 129 -21.93 -7.42 -7.83
CA ALA A 129 -21.86 -7.02 -9.24
C ALA A 129 -21.42 -5.55 -9.42
N GLU A 130 -21.87 -4.63 -8.56
CA GLU A 130 -21.40 -3.23 -8.59
C GLU A 130 -19.92 -3.11 -8.23
N THR A 131 -19.42 -3.96 -7.32
CA THR A 131 -18.00 -4.00 -6.94
C THR A 131 -17.14 -4.58 -8.06
N GLU A 132 -17.54 -5.70 -8.66
CA GLU A 132 -16.84 -6.29 -9.82
C GLU A 132 -16.82 -5.34 -11.03
N GLU A 133 -17.90 -4.62 -11.31
CA GLU A 133 -17.92 -3.61 -12.39
C GLU A 133 -16.99 -2.43 -12.09
N ALA A 134 -16.89 -1.98 -10.83
CA ALA A 134 -16.00 -0.90 -10.42
C ALA A 134 -14.52 -1.30 -10.47
N GLU A 135 -14.18 -2.51 -10.02
CA GLU A 135 -12.82 -3.07 -10.13
C GLU A 135 -12.40 -3.25 -11.60
N GLN A 136 -13.32 -3.74 -12.44
CA GLN A 136 -13.04 -3.86 -13.88
C GLN A 136 -12.81 -2.49 -14.55
N ASP A 137 -13.51 -1.45 -14.10
CA ASP A 137 -13.32 -0.08 -14.60
C ASP A 137 -11.96 0.49 -14.14
N SER A 138 -11.58 0.27 -12.86
CA SER A 138 -10.29 0.73 -12.34
C SER A 138 -9.12 0.01 -12.99
N GLU A 139 -9.16 -1.32 -13.15
CA GLU A 139 -8.15 -2.11 -13.88
C GLU A 139 -7.96 -1.59 -15.32
N THR A 140 -9.07 -1.26 -16.00
CA THR A 140 -9.03 -0.71 -17.35
C THR A 140 -8.34 0.66 -17.36
N ILE A 141 -8.70 1.55 -16.42
CA ILE A 141 -8.11 2.89 -16.29
C ILE A 141 -6.60 2.80 -16.05
N VAL A 142 -6.14 2.01 -15.08
CA VAL A 142 -4.71 1.90 -14.76
C VAL A 142 -3.93 1.21 -15.88
N THR A 143 -4.55 0.29 -16.62
CA THR A 143 -3.92 -0.32 -17.80
C THR A 143 -3.70 0.71 -18.91
N GLU A 144 -4.72 1.52 -19.24
CA GLU A 144 -4.58 2.58 -20.26
C GLU A 144 -3.57 3.64 -19.84
N GLN A 145 -3.57 4.05 -18.57
CA GLN A 145 -2.54 4.97 -18.05
C GLN A 145 -1.14 4.36 -18.14
N SER A 146 -0.99 3.07 -17.79
CA SER A 146 0.28 2.36 -17.85
C SER A 146 0.85 2.32 -19.26
N GLU A 147 0.03 2.07 -20.29
CA GLU A 147 0.48 2.10 -21.68
C GLU A 147 1.07 3.48 -22.06
N ASN A 148 0.42 4.57 -21.65
CA ASN A 148 0.94 5.92 -21.87
C ASN A 148 2.25 6.17 -21.09
N ILE A 149 2.32 5.76 -19.82
CA ILE A 149 3.52 5.93 -18.99
C ILE A 149 4.70 5.17 -19.59
N ILE A 150 4.49 3.92 -20.03
CA ILE A 150 5.53 3.12 -20.69
C ILE A 150 6.02 3.80 -21.98
N GLU A 151 5.10 4.36 -22.79
CA GLU A 151 5.51 5.15 -23.96
C GLU A 151 6.33 6.39 -23.57
N HIS A 152 5.97 7.11 -22.51
CA HIS A 152 6.73 8.26 -22.04
C HIS A 152 8.11 7.87 -21.49
N LEU A 153 8.20 6.78 -20.74
CA LEU A 153 9.46 6.21 -20.27
C LEU A 153 10.35 5.81 -21.46
N ALA A 154 9.80 5.15 -22.47
CA ALA A 154 10.55 4.77 -23.67
C ALA A 154 11.14 5.98 -24.45
N ASN A 155 10.53 7.16 -24.29
CA ASN A 155 10.99 8.41 -24.89
C ASN A 155 11.77 9.31 -23.93
N GLU A 156 12.06 8.84 -22.71
CA GLU A 156 12.71 9.59 -21.63
C GLU A 156 11.94 10.88 -21.25
N ASP A 157 10.64 10.98 -21.55
CA ASP A 157 9.80 12.18 -21.35
C ASP A 157 9.24 12.23 -19.93
N TYR A 158 10.12 12.48 -18.97
CA TYR A 158 9.75 12.55 -17.55
C TYR A 158 8.87 13.77 -17.23
N SER A 159 8.90 14.81 -18.06
CA SER A 159 7.94 15.91 -17.97
C SER A 159 6.50 15.42 -18.16
N ALA A 160 6.26 14.44 -19.03
CA ALA A 160 4.94 13.85 -19.22
C ALA A 160 4.62 12.79 -18.15
N VAL A 161 5.60 11.99 -17.70
CA VAL A 161 5.41 11.04 -16.57
C VAL A 161 4.92 11.77 -15.32
N ALA A 162 5.44 12.97 -15.06
CA ALA A 162 5.06 13.79 -13.92
C ALA A 162 3.56 14.10 -13.82
N ASP A 163 2.82 14.11 -14.94
CA ASP A 163 1.38 14.37 -14.95
C ASP A 163 0.56 13.24 -14.30
N PHE A 164 1.14 12.04 -14.19
CA PHE A 164 0.51 10.87 -13.58
C PHE A 164 0.85 10.70 -12.09
N VAL A 165 1.85 11.44 -11.59
CA VAL A 165 2.37 11.27 -10.23
C VAL A 165 1.35 11.75 -9.20
N HIS A 166 1.17 10.96 -8.14
CA HIS A 166 0.31 11.33 -7.02
C HIS A 166 0.81 12.61 -6.35
N GLU A 167 -0.06 13.61 -6.21
CA GLU A 167 0.33 14.97 -5.85
C GLU A 167 0.86 15.09 -4.41
N GLU A 168 0.29 14.34 -3.47
CA GLU A 168 0.73 14.33 -2.07
C GLU A 168 1.79 13.26 -1.75
N GLN A 169 1.68 12.06 -2.33
CA GLN A 169 2.57 10.95 -2.03
C GLN A 169 3.90 11.01 -2.80
N GLY A 170 3.91 11.60 -3.99
CA GLY A 170 5.04 11.55 -4.91
C GLY A 170 5.17 10.19 -5.59
N LEU A 171 6.30 9.99 -6.25
CA LEU A 171 6.66 8.77 -6.97
C LEU A 171 7.85 8.11 -6.31
N LEU A 172 7.63 6.92 -5.75
CA LEU A 172 8.67 6.05 -5.21
C LEU A 172 9.37 5.29 -6.34
N PHE A 173 10.70 5.18 -6.26
CA PHE A 173 11.48 4.33 -7.15
C PHE A 173 12.18 3.25 -6.33
N SER A 174 11.86 1.99 -6.63
CA SER A 174 12.54 0.84 -6.03
C SER A 174 13.36 0.12 -7.09
N PRO A 175 14.67 -0.13 -6.85
CA PRO A 175 15.50 -0.90 -7.77
C PRO A 175 15.15 -2.39 -7.78
N TYR A 176 14.34 -2.86 -6.82
CA TYR A 176 14.00 -4.26 -6.63
C TYR A 176 12.52 -4.47 -6.26
N ILE A 177 12.02 -5.69 -6.49
CA ILE A 177 10.62 -6.06 -6.23
C ILE A 177 10.23 -6.01 -4.75
N ASN A 178 11.22 -6.01 -3.85
CA ASN A 178 11.03 -5.80 -2.43
C ASN A 178 11.18 -4.32 -2.09
N VAL A 179 10.06 -3.61 -2.00
CA VAL A 179 9.98 -2.19 -1.68
C VAL A 179 10.45 -1.94 -0.25
N SER A 180 11.32 -0.96 -0.09
CA SER A 180 11.95 -0.54 1.16
C SER A 180 11.44 0.83 1.64
N GLU A 181 11.52 1.08 2.94
CA GLU A 181 11.25 2.42 3.49
C GLU A 181 12.33 3.46 3.17
N ASP A 182 13.51 2.99 2.76
CA ASP A 182 14.65 3.84 2.38
C ASP A 182 14.66 4.16 0.87
N ASP A 183 13.74 3.59 0.09
CA ASP A 183 13.56 3.90 -1.33
C ASP A 183 13.23 5.39 -1.52
N LEU A 184 13.71 5.94 -2.63
CA LEU A 184 13.61 7.37 -2.89
C LEU A 184 12.23 7.73 -3.43
N ILE A 185 11.67 8.81 -2.90
CA ILE A 185 10.39 9.37 -3.31
C ILE A 185 10.61 10.78 -3.82
N PHE A 186 10.07 11.07 -5.00
CA PHE A 186 10.19 12.37 -5.66
C PHE A 186 8.82 12.97 -5.91
N THR A 187 8.70 14.29 -5.77
CA THR A 187 7.49 15.02 -6.13
C THR A 187 7.30 15.05 -7.66
N ALA A 188 6.08 15.31 -8.13
CA ALA A 188 5.81 15.51 -9.56
C ALA A 188 6.73 16.60 -10.19
N GLU A 189 7.01 17.68 -9.46
CA GLU A 189 7.92 18.73 -9.93
C GLU A 189 9.37 18.23 -10.06
N GLU A 190 9.84 17.40 -9.12
CA GLU A 190 11.18 16.81 -9.21
C GLU A 190 11.26 15.80 -10.37
N VAL A 191 10.27 14.91 -10.49
CA VAL A 191 10.15 13.94 -11.60
C VAL A 191 10.20 14.66 -12.94
N ALA A 192 9.43 15.74 -13.12
CA ALA A 192 9.40 16.51 -14.36
C ALA A 192 10.77 17.08 -14.81
N ASN A 193 11.76 17.14 -13.90
CA ASN A 193 13.09 17.68 -14.17
C ASN A 193 14.18 16.61 -14.32
N PHE A 194 13.86 15.31 -14.22
CA PHE A 194 14.83 14.20 -14.21
C PHE A 194 15.79 14.22 -15.41
N GLU A 195 15.31 14.56 -16.61
CA GLU A 195 16.13 14.65 -17.84
C GLU A 195 17.32 15.61 -17.72
N THR A 196 17.23 16.59 -16.82
CA THR A 196 18.26 17.64 -16.65
C THR A 196 18.91 17.62 -15.27
N ASP A 197 18.48 16.73 -14.38
CA ASP A 197 19.04 16.61 -13.05
C ASP A 197 20.33 15.76 -13.10
N GLU A 198 21.46 16.42 -12.85
CA GLU A 198 22.78 15.77 -12.77
C GLU A 198 23.14 15.36 -11.32
N THR A 199 22.21 15.44 -10.38
CA THR A 199 22.43 15.03 -8.99
C THR A 199 22.56 13.51 -8.91
N VAL A 200 23.63 13.05 -8.26
CA VAL A 200 23.82 11.63 -7.96
C VAL A 200 23.09 11.30 -6.65
N TYR A 201 22.15 10.37 -6.73
CA TYR A 201 21.41 9.84 -5.59
C TYR A 201 21.90 8.43 -5.24
N VAL A 202 21.65 8.01 -4.01
CA VAL A 202 21.82 6.62 -3.57
C VAL A 202 20.44 5.96 -3.63
N TRP A 203 20.20 5.19 -4.69
CA TRP A 203 18.89 4.59 -4.98
C TRP A 203 18.62 3.31 -4.20
N GLY A 204 19.66 2.76 -3.56
CA GLY A 204 19.60 1.49 -2.84
C GLY A 204 20.99 0.89 -2.73
N THR A 205 21.03 -0.43 -2.55
CA THR A 205 22.28 -1.19 -2.44
C THR A 205 22.22 -2.37 -3.39
N GLU A 206 23.25 -2.55 -4.23
CA GLU A 206 23.34 -3.66 -5.17
C GLU A 206 23.30 -5.02 -4.47
N ASP A 207 22.42 -5.91 -4.94
CA ASP A 207 22.42 -7.30 -4.50
C ASP A 207 23.73 -8.01 -4.86
N GLY A 208 24.20 -8.87 -3.96
CA GLY A 208 25.48 -9.58 -4.06
C GLY A 208 26.74 -8.75 -3.74
N SER A 209 26.87 -7.52 -4.26
CA SER A 209 28.06 -6.67 -4.04
C SER A 209 27.99 -5.91 -2.71
N GLY A 210 26.79 -5.45 -2.33
CA GLY A 210 26.56 -4.61 -1.15
C GLY A 210 27.03 -3.16 -1.31
N TYR A 211 27.34 -2.71 -2.52
CA TYR A 211 27.68 -1.31 -2.79
C TYR A 211 26.44 -0.45 -3.01
N ASP A 212 26.55 0.84 -2.71
CA ASP A 212 25.50 1.81 -2.97
C ASP A 212 25.27 1.96 -4.48
N ILE A 213 23.99 2.04 -4.87
CA ILE A 213 23.57 2.35 -6.25
C ILE A 213 23.62 3.88 -6.40
N GLU A 214 24.80 4.41 -6.73
CA GLU A 214 25.06 5.84 -6.89
C GLU A 214 24.86 6.30 -8.35
N LEU A 215 23.68 6.80 -8.69
CA LEU A 215 23.32 7.16 -10.08
C LEU A 215 22.59 8.52 -10.16
N THR A 216 22.73 9.21 -11.29
CA THR A 216 21.79 10.27 -11.69
C THR A 216 20.43 9.68 -12.10
N PRO A 217 19.34 10.46 -12.14
CA PRO A 217 18.04 9.94 -12.56
C PRO A 217 18.03 9.29 -13.94
N MET A 218 18.73 9.85 -14.92
CA MET A 218 18.79 9.25 -16.26
C MET A 218 19.69 7.99 -16.31
N GLU A 219 20.76 7.93 -15.51
CA GLU A 219 21.53 6.69 -15.38
C GLU A 219 20.75 5.58 -14.66
N TYR A 220 19.90 5.95 -13.69
CA TYR A 220 18.98 5.03 -13.03
C TYR A 220 17.87 4.58 -13.98
N HIS A 221 17.35 5.49 -14.81
CA HIS A 221 16.38 5.16 -15.85
C HIS A 221 16.90 4.03 -16.76
N GLU A 222 18.08 4.22 -17.34
CA GLU A 222 18.68 3.24 -18.27
C GLU A 222 18.94 1.87 -17.62
N GLN A 223 19.24 1.85 -16.31
CA GLN A 223 19.68 0.62 -15.62
C GLN A 223 18.57 -0.11 -14.88
N TYR A 224 17.55 0.59 -14.37
CA TYR A 224 16.54 0.03 -13.47
C TYR A 224 15.09 0.36 -13.86
N VAL A 225 14.83 1.34 -14.74
CA VAL A 225 13.46 1.68 -15.14
C VAL A 225 13.13 1.17 -16.54
N TYR A 226 14.04 1.37 -17.50
CA TYR A 226 13.81 1.05 -18.91
C TYR A 226 14.98 0.22 -19.49
N GLN A 227 15.35 -0.84 -18.77
CA GLN A 227 16.40 -1.78 -19.19
C GLN A 227 15.99 -2.66 -20.38
N HIS A 228 14.68 -2.86 -20.59
CA HIS A 228 14.11 -3.58 -21.74
C HIS A 228 13.07 -2.71 -22.46
N ASP A 229 12.71 -3.13 -23.69
CA ASP A 229 11.65 -2.47 -24.46
C ASP A 229 10.27 -2.90 -23.96
N TYR A 230 9.79 -2.23 -22.89
CA TYR A 230 8.49 -2.50 -22.30
C TYR A 230 7.30 -2.04 -23.17
N THR A 231 7.52 -1.32 -24.30
CA THR A 231 6.44 -1.00 -25.24
C THR A 231 5.92 -2.22 -26.01
N ASN A 232 6.67 -3.32 -25.99
CA ASN A 232 6.26 -4.60 -26.58
C ASN A 232 6.59 -5.74 -25.59
N PRO A 233 5.87 -5.84 -24.46
CA PRO A 233 6.12 -6.87 -23.46
C PRO A 233 5.68 -8.26 -23.95
N ASP A 234 6.30 -9.31 -23.43
CA ASP A 234 5.86 -10.69 -23.67
C ASP A 234 4.62 -11.02 -22.83
N GLU A 235 4.53 -10.43 -21.64
CA GLU A 235 3.41 -10.57 -20.73
C GLU A 235 3.10 -9.25 -20.02
N ARG A 236 1.79 -9.02 -19.79
CA ARG A 236 1.30 -7.91 -18.98
C ARG A 236 0.30 -8.43 -17.98
N LEU A 237 0.54 -8.19 -16.70
CA LEU A 237 -0.32 -8.60 -15.59
C LEU A 237 -0.92 -7.37 -14.93
N VAL A 238 -2.17 -7.49 -14.48
CA VAL A 238 -2.89 -6.45 -13.73
C VAL A 238 -3.40 -7.12 -12.46
N ASP A 239 -2.93 -6.67 -11.30
CA ASP A 239 -3.24 -7.23 -9.97
C ASP A 239 -2.99 -8.74 -9.82
N GLU A 240 -2.18 -9.30 -10.71
CA GLU A 240 -1.70 -10.66 -10.67
C GLU A 240 -0.20 -10.65 -10.37
N PHE A 241 0.22 -11.43 -9.38
CA PHE A 241 1.60 -11.47 -8.92
C PHE A 241 2.21 -12.85 -9.16
N GLU A 242 3.14 -12.93 -10.10
CA GLU A 242 3.97 -14.12 -10.27
C GLU A 242 5.33 -13.94 -9.60
N ASN A 243 5.78 -14.96 -8.88
CA ASN A 243 7.09 -14.94 -8.25
C ASN A 243 8.15 -15.41 -9.26
N ARG A 244 8.88 -14.47 -9.87
CA ARG A 244 9.96 -14.73 -10.84
C ARG A 244 11.34 -14.53 -10.21
N SER A 245 11.45 -13.62 -9.24
CA SER A 245 12.68 -13.35 -8.49
C SER A 245 12.85 -14.22 -7.23
N MET A 246 14.10 -14.27 -6.72
CA MET A 246 14.39 -14.83 -5.39
C MET A 246 13.99 -13.90 -4.25
N MET A 247 13.73 -12.62 -4.55
CA MET A 247 13.22 -11.64 -3.60
C MET A 247 11.70 -11.79 -3.43
N GLU A 248 11.22 -11.56 -2.21
CA GLU A 248 9.79 -11.56 -1.92
C GLU A 248 9.16 -10.27 -2.48
N ASN A 249 8.17 -10.42 -3.35
CA ASN A 249 7.33 -9.32 -3.78
C ASN A 249 6.44 -8.90 -2.61
N ASN A 250 6.66 -7.68 -2.10
CA ASN A 250 5.90 -7.09 -0.98
C ASN A 250 5.09 -5.86 -1.43
N ILE A 251 4.86 -5.65 -2.73
CA ILE A 251 4.17 -4.45 -3.23
C ILE A 251 2.79 -4.33 -2.57
N GLN A 252 1.97 -5.39 -2.58
CA GLN A 252 0.65 -5.36 -1.94
C GLN A 252 0.71 -5.23 -0.41
N GLU A 253 1.79 -5.66 0.24
CA GLU A 253 1.96 -5.42 1.69
C GLU A 253 2.25 -3.95 1.98
N TYR A 254 3.07 -3.33 1.12
CA TYR A 254 3.48 -1.94 1.26
C TYR A 254 2.37 -0.96 0.83
N PHE A 255 1.63 -1.30 -0.24
CA PHE A 255 0.53 -0.55 -0.85
C PHE A 255 -0.74 -1.43 -0.87
N PRO A 256 -1.47 -1.53 0.26
CA PRO A 256 -2.53 -2.52 0.43
C PRO A 256 -3.78 -2.28 -0.43
N GLU A 257 -4.01 -1.05 -0.86
CA GLU A 257 -5.18 -0.64 -1.65
C GLU A 257 -4.79 -0.28 -3.09
N ALA A 258 -3.57 -0.63 -3.51
CA ALA A 258 -3.08 -0.26 -4.83
C ALA A 258 -3.47 -1.25 -5.91
N HIS A 259 -3.62 -0.72 -7.13
CA HIS A 259 -3.54 -1.52 -8.34
C HIS A 259 -2.10 -1.58 -8.84
N VAL A 260 -1.70 -2.72 -9.40
CA VAL A 260 -0.36 -2.95 -9.93
C VAL A 260 -0.44 -3.46 -11.36
N VAL A 261 0.27 -2.79 -12.26
CA VAL A 261 0.42 -3.24 -13.66
C VAL A 261 1.88 -3.62 -13.90
N GLU A 262 2.11 -4.89 -14.18
CA GLU A 262 3.43 -5.44 -14.53
C GLU A 262 3.60 -5.51 -16.05
N TYR A 263 4.75 -5.07 -16.55
CA TYR A 263 5.20 -5.33 -17.93
C TYR A 263 6.44 -6.21 -17.88
N HIS A 264 6.32 -7.45 -18.33
CA HIS A 264 7.39 -8.45 -18.33
C HIS A 264 7.95 -8.65 -19.74
N VAL A 265 9.28 -8.69 -19.85
CA VAL A 265 10.01 -9.01 -21.07
C VAL A 265 10.96 -10.17 -20.81
N GLU A 266 10.84 -11.23 -21.59
CA GLU A 266 11.84 -12.29 -21.65
C GLU A 266 13.06 -11.77 -22.43
N GLY A 267 14.25 -11.91 -21.84
CA GLY A 267 15.49 -11.63 -22.52
C GLY A 267 15.95 -12.79 -23.41
N SER A 268 17.22 -12.74 -23.80
CA SER A 268 17.75 -13.64 -24.81
C SER A 268 18.11 -15.05 -24.29
N ASP A 269 18.24 -15.19 -22.98
CA ASP A 269 18.59 -16.41 -22.24
C ASP A 269 17.67 -16.54 -21.01
N ASP A 270 17.51 -17.76 -20.47
CA ASP A 270 16.64 -18.05 -19.29
C ASP A 270 16.99 -17.29 -17.99
N MET A 271 18.06 -16.49 -17.99
CA MET A 271 18.57 -15.68 -16.87
C MET A 271 18.72 -14.19 -17.26
N ASP A 272 18.03 -13.78 -18.30
CA ASP A 272 17.97 -12.42 -18.82
C ASP A 272 16.47 -12.15 -18.94
N TYR A 273 15.90 -11.44 -17.98
CA TYR A 273 14.52 -10.96 -18.01
C TYR A 273 14.45 -9.69 -17.20
N GLY A 274 13.43 -8.88 -17.47
CA GLY A 274 13.08 -7.78 -16.60
C GLY A 274 11.58 -7.51 -16.61
N SER A 275 11.10 -7.05 -15.47
CA SER A 275 9.74 -6.58 -15.27
C SER A 275 9.77 -5.19 -14.65
N ILE A 276 8.88 -4.32 -15.12
CA ILE A 276 8.58 -3.06 -14.47
C ILE A 276 7.15 -3.12 -13.92
N ASN A 277 6.99 -2.78 -12.65
CA ASN A 277 5.70 -2.72 -11.97
C ASN A 277 5.33 -1.25 -11.73
N LEU A 278 4.19 -0.83 -12.29
CA LEU A 278 3.61 0.48 -12.07
C LEU A 278 2.51 0.36 -11.01
N VAL A 279 2.66 1.10 -9.91
CA VAL A 279 1.78 1.00 -8.73
C VAL A 279 0.92 2.25 -8.62
N TYR A 280 -0.39 2.07 -8.42
CA TYR A 280 -1.38 3.15 -8.43
C TYR A 280 -2.20 3.19 -7.15
N GLU A 281 -2.43 4.38 -6.61
CA GLU A 281 -3.43 4.61 -5.55
C GLU A 281 -4.36 5.75 -5.96
N GLU A 282 -5.60 5.75 -5.44
CA GLU A 282 -6.54 6.86 -5.64
C GLU A 282 -6.11 8.09 -4.84
N ASN A 283 -6.20 9.25 -5.47
CA ASN A 283 -6.13 10.53 -4.75
C ASN A 283 -7.49 10.88 -4.09
N ASP A 284 -7.53 11.98 -3.33
CA ASP A 284 -8.74 12.47 -2.66
C ASP A 284 -9.93 12.75 -3.62
N ALA A 285 -9.68 12.85 -4.92
CA ALA A 285 -10.71 13.07 -5.95
C ALA A 285 -11.23 11.76 -6.58
N GLY A 286 -10.69 10.59 -6.18
CA GLY A 286 -11.00 9.29 -6.76
C GLY A 286 -10.33 9.06 -8.13
N GLU A 287 -9.20 9.75 -8.39
CA GLU A 287 -8.41 9.52 -9.61
C GLU A 287 -7.22 8.61 -9.27
N TRP A 288 -7.02 7.55 -10.05
CA TRP A 288 -5.84 6.72 -9.96
C TRP A 288 -4.58 7.48 -10.38
N LYS A 289 -3.57 7.47 -9.49
CA LYS A 289 -2.29 8.15 -9.66
C LYS A 289 -1.13 7.19 -9.43
N LEU A 290 -0.07 7.38 -10.20
CA LEU A 290 1.17 6.62 -10.05
C LEU A 290 1.87 7.01 -8.74
N VAL A 291 2.12 6.02 -7.88
CA VAL A 291 2.80 6.18 -6.58
C VAL A 291 4.14 5.46 -6.52
N ALA A 292 4.37 4.44 -7.34
CA ALA A 292 5.67 3.78 -7.42
C ALA A 292 6.00 3.22 -8.80
N ILE A 293 7.30 3.18 -9.12
CA ILE A 293 7.90 2.37 -10.17
C ILE A 293 8.85 1.39 -9.48
N VAL A 294 8.57 0.10 -9.64
CA VAL A 294 9.29 -0.98 -8.97
C VAL A 294 9.88 -1.93 -10.01
N ASN A 295 11.20 -2.09 -10.01
CA ASN A 295 11.90 -2.99 -10.91
C ASN A 295 11.95 -4.42 -10.36
N GLU A 296 11.84 -5.41 -11.23
CA GLU A 296 12.19 -6.79 -10.94
C GLU A 296 13.03 -7.34 -12.07
N GLU A 297 14.25 -7.76 -11.74
CA GLU A 297 15.13 -8.40 -12.72
C GLU A 297 15.77 -9.64 -12.13
N TRP A 298 16.37 -10.43 -13.02
CA TRP A 298 17.20 -11.53 -12.58
C TRP A 298 18.50 -11.02 -11.93
N VAL A 299 18.62 -11.24 -10.62
CA VAL A 299 19.85 -11.00 -9.84
C VAL A 299 20.49 -12.33 -9.41
N ILE A 300 21.84 -12.38 -9.32
CA ILE A 300 22.67 -13.58 -9.03
C ILE A 300 22.95 -13.77 -7.54
#